data_AF-A0A6S7LCE0-F1
#
_entry.id   AF-A0A6S7LCE0-F1
#
_cell.length_a   1.000
_cell.length_b   1.000
_cell.length_c   1.000
_cell.angle_alpha   90.00
_cell.angle_beta   90.00
_cell.angle_gamma   90.00
#
_symmetry.space_group_name_H-M   'P 1'
#
loop_
_entity.id
_entity.type
_entity.pdbx_description
1 polymer ?
#
loop_
_entity_poly.entity_id
_entity_poly.type
_entity_poly.pdbx_seq_one_letter_code
_entity_poly.pdbx_strand_id
1 'polypeptide(L)'
;MSLYTLNDFKRFFSNIPQLQVEGGNAVNIAEYWFNHNDANDAYNGMDLQPDLEPCSLDDGYLNIWQGFGVNDLAVSETDVQLVNYLNHARYIICNDNVEHYDELLRFLAHLRQRPEEKPLYAIVLESEEHGTGKSTFLQPLVTMCGTHGTEVQKGERVFGKFNSRIANLILVVLEEAFAGSNDATNSLKNLITSYIMELEKKGIDAIEVENYLRLILTTNQVNIIKIDSTERRYFYLKVSASKLNNTEYFETLNFTIPKRKSHIKFVSKLSYFLKNYPLPPKYIPKNPPNTKTLGMKKLDNLSPEHKFIYRMLYSGSNTSAFGSFDWQERVSNKELEVLYEEFKKGLRKHTLDKESQLPLRSIGIMLTRLGMANNVSKSGRSREMLEYKIPEYKNKFCDILGLPSDIFECNSND
;
A
#
# COMPACT_ATOMS: atom_id res chain seq x y z
N MET A 1 3.77 19.56 -18.46
CA MET A 1 4.15 20.84 -17.87
C MET A 1 4.53 21.74 -19.03
N SER A 2 3.70 22.71 -19.43
CA SER A 2 4.17 23.74 -20.36
C SER A 2 5.09 24.64 -19.55
N LEU A 3 6.37 24.66 -19.91
CA LEU A 3 7.33 25.60 -19.34
C LEU A 3 6.91 26.98 -19.85
N TYR A 4 6.23 27.75 -19.00
CA TYR A 4 5.91 29.14 -19.30
C TYR A 4 7.20 29.95 -19.26
N THR A 5 7.49 30.69 -20.32
CA THR A 5 8.57 31.68 -20.33
C THR A 5 8.18 32.88 -19.46
N LEU A 6 9.14 33.71 -19.05
CA LEU A 6 8.87 34.95 -18.31
C LEU A 6 7.89 35.87 -19.06
N ASN A 7 7.92 35.85 -20.39
CA ASN A 7 6.95 36.56 -21.23
C ASN A 7 5.55 35.93 -21.18
N ASP A 8 5.44 34.61 -21.04
CA ASP A 8 4.15 33.95 -20.87
C ASP A 8 3.53 34.25 -19.51
N PHE A 9 4.34 34.39 -18.45
CA PHE A 9 3.89 34.87 -17.14
C PHE A 9 3.37 36.31 -17.23
N LYS A 10 4.14 37.24 -17.82
CA LYS A 10 3.67 38.63 -18.06
C LYS A 10 2.37 38.69 -18.88
N ARG A 11 2.23 37.84 -19.90
CA ARG A 11 0.99 37.70 -20.70
C ARG A 11 -0.16 37.09 -19.92
N PHE A 12 0.08 36.15 -19.02
CA PHE A 12 -0.98 35.57 -18.18
C PHE A 12 -1.65 36.64 -17.33
N PHE A 13 -0.85 37.57 -16.81
CA PHE A 13 -1.31 38.69 -15.99
C PHE A 13 -1.70 39.94 -16.78
N SER A 14 -1.71 39.92 -18.12
CA SER A 14 -2.05 41.11 -18.92
C SER A 14 -3.51 41.52 -18.84
N ASN A 15 -4.39 40.60 -18.42
CA ASN A 15 -5.82 40.85 -18.25
C ASN A 15 -6.17 41.48 -16.89
N ILE A 16 -5.21 41.59 -15.98
CA ILE A 16 -5.38 42.24 -14.69
C ILE A 16 -5.01 43.73 -14.87
N PRO A 17 -5.80 44.67 -14.31
CA PRO A 17 -5.49 46.10 -14.39
C PRO A 17 -4.06 46.39 -13.94
N GLN A 18 -3.39 47.31 -14.64
CA GLN A 18 -2.05 47.74 -14.28
C GLN A 18 -2.06 48.37 -12.88
N LEU A 19 -1.02 48.08 -12.10
CA LEU A 19 -0.83 48.66 -10.78
C LEU A 19 -0.29 50.08 -10.91
N GLN A 20 -0.96 51.03 -10.27
CA GLN A 20 -0.48 52.40 -10.15
C GLN A 20 0.54 52.46 -9.02
N VAL A 21 1.78 52.82 -9.33
CA VAL A 21 2.86 52.96 -8.34
C VAL A 21 2.89 54.41 -7.84
N GLU A 22 3.01 54.63 -6.53
CA GLU A 22 3.14 55.98 -5.98
C GLU A 22 4.34 56.72 -6.60
N GLY A 23 4.07 57.85 -7.25
CA GLY A 23 5.08 58.66 -7.93
C GLY A 23 5.58 58.10 -9.27
N GLY A 24 4.95 57.05 -9.82
CA GLY A 24 5.39 56.38 -11.05
C GLY A 24 4.30 56.12 -12.09
N ASN A 25 4.70 55.48 -13.19
CA ASN A 25 3.78 55.01 -14.23
C ASN A 25 3.03 53.74 -13.80
N ALA A 26 1.86 53.51 -14.39
CA ALA A 26 1.16 52.24 -14.25
C ALA A 26 2.02 51.11 -14.85
N VAL A 27 2.22 50.03 -14.10
CA VAL A 27 3.04 48.87 -14.53
C VAL A 27 2.20 47.61 -14.52
N ASN A 28 2.58 46.65 -15.37
CA ASN A 28 1.97 45.32 -15.33
C ASN A 28 2.26 44.65 -13.97
N ILE A 29 1.28 43.96 -13.38
CA ILE A 29 1.43 43.33 -12.06
C ILE A 29 2.58 42.32 -12.00
N ALA A 30 2.87 41.59 -13.08
CA ALA A 30 4.03 40.70 -13.12
C ALA A 30 5.35 41.48 -13.13
N GLU A 31 5.40 42.62 -13.81
CA GLU A 31 6.57 43.50 -13.84
C GLU A 31 6.78 44.26 -12.53
N TYR A 32 5.70 44.68 -11.87
CA TYR A 32 5.75 45.19 -10.51
C TYR A 32 6.31 44.14 -9.55
N TRP A 33 5.78 42.91 -9.64
CA TRP A 33 6.22 41.80 -8.81
C TRP A 33 7.71 41.51 -8.99
N PHE A 34 8.24 41.38 -10.22
CA PHE A 34 9.68 41.13 -10.41
C PHE A 34 10.61 42.20 -9.86
N ASN A 35 10.15 43.45 -9.76
CA ASN A 35 10.94 44.60 -9.32
C ASN A 35 10.65 45.00 -7.87
N HIS A 36 9.75 44.29 -7.18
CA HIS A 36 9.44 44.56 -5.78
C HIS A 36 10.61 44.13 -4.89
N ASN A 37 10.91 44.89 -3.83
CA ASN A 37 12.00 44.54 -2.91
C ASN A 37 11.75 43.17 -2.23
N ASP A 38 10.48 42.85 -2.01
CA ASP A 38 10.02 41.59 -1.37
C ASP A 38 9.75 40.47 -2.41
N ALA A 39 10.02 40.70 -3.70
CA ALA A 39 9.78 39.72 -4.77
C ALA A 39 10.57 38.42 -4.61
N ASN A 40 11.67 38.51 -3.87
CA ASN A 40 12.65 37.44 -3.65
C ASN A 40 12.62 36.92 -2.22
N ASP A 41 11.53 37.11 -1.47
CA ASP A 41 11.44 36.59 -0.10
C ASP A 41 11.56 35.05 -0.05
N ALA A 42 11.23 34.36 -1.16
CA ALA A 42 11.44 32.93 -1.35
C ALA A 42 12.81 32.59 -1.98
N TYR A 43 13.90 33.21 -1.50
CA TYR A 43 15.24 33.08 -2.09
C TYR A 43 15.83 31.67 -2.01
N ASN A 44 15.39 30.85 -1.05
CA ASN A 44 15.83 29.46 -0.89
C ASN A 44 15.02 28.47 -1.73
N GLY A 45 13.85 28.88 -2.24
CA GLY A 45 13.06 28.12 -3.20
C GLY A 45 11.66 27.78 -2.71
N MET A 46 11.22 26.55 -2.99
CA MET A 46 9.86 26.08 -2.74
C MET A 46 9.92 24.73 -2.05
N ASP A 47 9.15 24.54 -0.99
CA ASP A 47 9.04 23.28 -0.26
C ASP A 47 7.59 22.98 0.14
N LEU A 48 7.24 21.70 0.23
CA LEU A 48 5.92 21.27 0.65
C LEU A 48 5.89 21.17 2.18
N GLN A 49 5.16 22.04 2.87
CA GLN A 49 5.07 22.04 4.33
C GLN A 49 3.59 22.02 4.76
N PRO A 50 2.95 20.83 4.84
CA PRO A 50 1.52 20.72 5.17
C PRO A 50 1.15 21.13 6.60
N ASP A 51 2.14 21.22 7.48
CA ASP A 51 2.05 21.65 8.88
C ASP A 51 1.99 23.18 9.04
N LEU A 52 2.43 23.92 8.02
CA LEU A 52 2.38 25.38 7.99
C LEU A 52 1.13 25.91 7.27
N GLU A 53 0.85 27.19 7.45
CA GLU A 53 -0.23 27.86 6.75
C GLU A 53 -0.02 27.81 5.22
N PRO A 54 -1.07 27.56 4.42
CA PRO A 54 -0.95 27.49 2.98
C PRO A 54 -0.31 28.74 2.37
N CYS A 55 0.64 28.56 1.44
CA CYS A 55 1.36 29.63 0.76
C CYS A 55 2.15 30.58 1.70
N SER A 56 2.50 30.15 2.92
CA SER A 56 3.37 30.91 3.83
C SER A 56 4.83 30.92 3.37
N LEU A 57 5.62 31.85 3.93
CA LEU A 57 7.07 31.84 3.84
C LEU A 57 7.67 31.33 5.14
N ASP A 58 8.64 30.43 5.03
CA ASP A 58 9.40 29.86 6.15
C ASP A 58 10.88 29.75 5.79
N ASP A 59 11.74 30.42 6.56
CA ASP A 59 13.20 30.49 6.33
C ASP A 59 13.62 30.71 4.85
N GLY A 60 12.92 31.59 4.14
CA GLY A 60 13.20 31.89 2.74
C GLY A 60 12.71 30.85 1.73
N TYR A 61 11.97 29.82 2.16
CA TYR A 61 11.23 28.89 1.30
C TYR A 61 9.76 29.31 1.22
N LEU A 62 9.19 29.23 0.01
CA LEU A 62 7.74 29.33 -0.20
C LEU A 62 7.10 27.96 0.05
N ASN A 63 6.19 27.90 1.01
CA ASN A 63 5.36 26.72 1.25
C ASN A 63 4.40 26.51 0.06
N ILE A 64 4.57 25.41 -0.67
CA ILE A 64 3.71 25.07 -1.82
C ILE A 64 2.45 24.28 -1.44
N TRP A 65 2.23 24.01 -0.15
CA TRP A 65 0.97 23.49 0.35
C TRP A 65 -0.16 24.49 0.09
N GLN A 66 -1.24 24.01 -0.54
CA GLN A 66 -2.42 24.83 -0.88
C GLN A 66 -3.66 24.44 -0.06
N GLY A 67 -3.50 23.56 0.93
CA GLY A 67 -4.63 22.93 1.60
C GLY A 67 -5.26 21.81 0.78
N PHE A 68 -6.37 21.29 1.30
CA PHE A 68 -7.20 20.31 0.60
C PHE A 68 -8.01 20.99 -0.52
N GLY A 69 -8.33 20.23 -1.58
CA GLY A 69 -9.05 20.74 -2.75
C GLY A 69 -10.53 21.06 -2.53
N VAL A 70 -11.03 20.89 -1.30
CA VAL A 70 -12.42 21.16 -0.91
C VAL A 70 -12.47 21.80 0.48
N ASN A 71 -13.51 22.59 0.71
CA ASN A 71 -13.86 23.03 2.05
C ASN A 71 -14.65 21.94 2.77
N ASP A 72 -14.57 21.88 4.09
CA ASP A 72 -15.35 20.93 4.87
C ASP A 72 -16.83 21.33 4.87
N LEU A 73 -17.72 20.37 4.61
CA LEU A 73 -19.17 20.57 4.72
C LEU A 73 -19.71 19.66 5.82
N ALA A 74 -20.17 20.28 6.92
CA ALA A 74 -20.79 19.56 8.02
C ALA A 74 -21.93 18.65 7.51
N VAL A 75 -21.95 17.42 8.01
CA VAL A 75 -22.85 16.37 7.55
C VAL A 75 -23.26 15.50 8.73
N SER A 76 -24.52 15.04 8.73
CA SER A 76 -24.98 14.00 9.66
C SER A 76 -24.36 12.65 9.27
N GLU A 77 -24.06 11.81 10.26
CA GLU A 77 -23.66 10.42 10.04
C GLU A 77 -24.75 9.61 9.30
N THR A 78 -25.99 10.07 9.32
CA THR A 78 -27.13 9.46 8.61
C THR A 78 -27.33 9.99 7.18
N ASP A 79 -26.43 10.82 6.65
CA ASP A 79 -26.51 11.29 5.27
C ASP A 79 -26.39 10.12 4.30
N VAL A 80 -27.41 9.92 3.47
CA VAL A 80 -27.55 8.75 2.60
C VAL A 80 -26.34 8.57 1.68
N GLN A 81 -25.77 9.65 1.17
CA GLN A 81 -24.60 9.56 0.28
C GLN A 81 -23.36 9.10 1.06
N LEU A 82 -23.11 9.71 2.22
CA LEU A 82 -21.99 9.30 3.07
C LEU A 82 -22.13 7.84 3.51
N VAL A 83 -23.32 7.44 3.99
CA VAL A 83 -23.62 6.06 4.41
C VAL A 83 -23.39 5.06 3.27
N ASN A 84 -23.84 5.37 2.05
CA ASN A 84 -23.63 4.49 0.89
C ASN A 84 -22.14 4.33 0.55
N TYR A 85 -21.36 5.40 0.62
CA TYR A 85 -19.90 5.34 0.43
C TYR A 85 -19.23 4.48 1.52
N LEU A 86 -19.60 4.70 2.78
CA LEU A 86 -19.07 3.96 3.92
C LEU A 86 -19.46 2.47 3.87
N ASN A 87 -20.68 2.16 3.41
CA ASN A 87 -21.12 0.79 3.17
C ASN A 87 -20.34 0.13 2.02
N HIS A 88 -20.04 0.87 0.95
CA HIS A 88 -19.16 0.36 -0.11
C HIS A 88 -17.76 0.04 0.43
N ALA A 89 -17.19 0.93 1.25
CA ALA A 89 -15.91 0.69 1.92
C ALA A 89 -15.95 -0.53 2.85
N ARG A 90 -17.02 -0.69 3.63
CA ARG A 90 -17.23 -1.81 4.58
C ARG A 90 -17.42 -3.15 3.88
N TYR A 91 -18.44 -3.24 3.04
CA TYR A 91 -18.91 -4.52 2.49
C TYR A 91 -18.16 -4.94 1.23
N ILE A 92 -17.65 -3.99 0.44
CA ILE A 92 -16.98 -4.29 -0.82
C ILE A 92 -15.46 -4.17 -0.67
N ILE A 93 -14.94 -3.00 -0.26
CA ILE A 93 -13.49 -2.79 -0.18
C ILE A 93 -12.85 -3.66 0.92
N CYS A 94 -13.49 -3.73 2.09
CA CYS A 94 -13.00 -4.52 3.23
C CYS A 94 -13.60 -5.92 3.31
N ASN A 95 -14.43 -6.31 2.34
CA ASN A 95 -15.12 -7.60 2.29
C ASN A 95 -15.80 -7.98 3.62
N ASP A 96 -16.49 -7.02 4.22
CA ASP A 96 -17.19 -7.17 5.51
C ASP A 96 -16.28 -7.60 6.69
N ASN A 97 -14.96 -7.36 6.62
CA ASN A 97 -14.06 -7.48 7.78
C ASN A 97 -13.97 -6.16 8.60
N VAL A 98 -14.44 -6.20 9.86
CA VAL A 98 -14.61 -4.98 10.70
C VAL A 98 -13.27 -4.34 11.02
N GLU A 99 -12.29 -5.16 11.41
CA GLU A 99 -10.94 -4.69 11.72
C GLU A 99 -10.30 -4.00 10.51
N HIS A 100 -10.47 -4.59 9.32
CA HIS A 100 -9.97 -4.00 8.09
C HIS A 100 -10.62 -2.65 7.78
N TYR A 101 -11.93 -2.55 8.01
CA TYR A 101 -12.69 -1.33 7.78
C TYR A 101 -12.27 -0.21 8.73
N ASP A 102 -12.09 -0.53 10.01
CA ASP A 102 -11.61 0.44 11.01
C ASP A 102 -10.21 0.95 10.67
N GLU A 103 -9.28 0.07 10.31
CA GLU A 103 -7.94 0.48 9.90
C GLU A 103 -7.96 1.33 8.62
N LEU A 104 -8.76 0.93 7.62
CA LEU A 104 -8.94 1.71 6.40
C LEU A 104 -9.40 3.14 6.73
N LEU A 105 -10.42 3.29 7.57
CA LEU A 105 -10.90 4.62 7.97
C LEU A 105 -9.87 5.39 8.77
N ARG A 106 -9.11 4.75 9.67
CA ARG A 106 -8.02 5.42 10.40
C ARG A 106 -6.92 5.92 9.47
N PHE A 107 -6.53 5.14 8.46
CA PHE A 107 -5.56 5.57 7.46
C PHE A 107 -6.05 6.80 6.67
N LEU A 108 -7.32 6.80 6.26
CA LEU A 108 -7.93 7.92 5.52
C LEU A 108 -8.17 9.15 6.40
N ALA A 109 -8.56 8.95 7.66
CA ALA A 109 -8.70 10.01 8.65
C ALA A 109 -7.33 10.66 8.95
N HIS A 110 -6.28 9.85 9.09
CA HIS A 110 -4.91 10.34 9.25
C HIS A 110 -4.43 11.16 8.06
N LEU A 111 -4.72 10.73 6.81
CA LEU A 111 -4.46 11.56 5.62
C LEU A 111 -5.08 12.95 5.74
N ARG A 112 -6.31 13.03 6.26
CA ARG A 112 -7.05 14.30 6.37
C ARG A 112 -6.63 15.16 7.57
N GLN A 113 -6.33 14.52 8.70
CA GLN A 113 -6.07 15.20 9.98
C GLN A 113 -4.60 15.55 10.19
N ARG A 114 -3.68 14.76 9.64
CA ARG A 114 -2.23 14.90 9.80
C ARG A 114 -1.49 14.69 8.47
N PRO A 115 -1.77 15.50 7.43
CA PRO A 115 -1.13 15.35 6.12
C PRO A 115 0.41 15.35 6.19
N GLU A 116 0.99 16.09 7.13
CA GLU A 116 2.42 16.23 7.47
C GLU A 116 3.05 14.97 8.08
N GLU A 117 2.27 14.02 8.57
CA GLU A 117 2.80 12.76 9.10
C GLU A 117 2.86 11.69 8.00
N LYS A 118 4.03 11.06 7.77
CA LYS A 118 4.15 9.97 6.78
C LYS A 118 3.76 8.61 7.38
N PRO A 119 2.77 7.88 6.83
CA PRO A 119 2.58 6.47 7.15
C PRO A 119 3.69 5.61 6.56
N LEU A 120 4.06 4.52 7.24
CA LEU A 120 5.11 3.60 6.79
C LEU A 120 4.56 2.33 6.12
N TYR A 121 3.31 2.38 5.68
CA TYR A 121 2.69 1.33 4.88
C TYR A 121 1.79 1.91 3.78
N ALA A 122 1.53 1.10 2.75
CA ALA A 122 0.63 1.38 1.65
C ALA A 122 -0.60 0.46 1.70
N ILE A 123 -1.73 0.93 1.20
CA ILE A 123 -2.92 0.10 1.02
C ILE A 123 -2.83 -0.61 -0.34
N VAL A 124 -3.18 -1.89 -0.40
CA VAL A 124 -3.32 -2.63 -1.66
C VAL A 124 -4.75 -3.15 -1.78
N LEU A 125 -5.45 -2.75 -2.83
CA LEU A 125 -6.78 -3.24 -3.18
C LEU A 125 -6.68 -4.25 -4.33
N GLU A 126 -6.85 -5.52 -4.00
CA GLU A 126 -6.83 -6.64 -4.96
C GLU A 126 -8.24 -7.14 -5.25
N SER A 127 -8.56 -7.32 -6.53
CA SER A 127 -9.66 -8.19 -6.96
C SER A 127 -9.21 -8.98 -8.18
N GLU A 128 -9.78 -10.14 -8.44
CA GLU A 128 -9.49 -10.89 -9.67
C GLU A 128 -10.25 -10.30 -10.87
N GLU A 129 -11.44 -9.75 -10.59
CA GLU A 129 -12.31 -9.17 -11.59
C GLU A 129 -12.17 -7.63 -11.67
N HIS A 130 -12.41 -7.10 -12.87
CA HIS A 130 -12.58 -5.67 -13.09
C HIS A 130 -13.99 -5.22 -12.69
N GLY A 131 -14.15 -3.93 -12.40
CA GLY A 131 -15.47 -3.35 -12.13
C GLY A 131 -16.03 -3.61 -10.73
N THR A 132 -15.18 -3.96 -9.75
CA THR A 132 -15.57 -4.13 -8.35
C THR A 132 -15.83 -2.83 -7.59
N GLY A 133 -15.53 -1.67 -8.19
CA GLY A 133 -15.78 -0.34 -7.60
C GLY A 133 -14.55 0.35 -6.97
N LYS A 134 -13.35 -0.24 -7.07
CA LYS A 134 -12.10 0.32 -6.52
C LYS A 134 -11.85 1.78 -6.92
N SER A 135 -11.86 2.09 -8.22
CA SER A 135 -11.61 3.46 -8.70
C SER A 135 -12.72 4.43 -8.24
N THR A 136 -13.97 3.97 -8.20
CA THR A 136 -15.10 4.74 -7.68
C THR A 136 -14.93 5.09 -6.20
N PHE A 137 -14.37 4.18 -5.40
CA PHE A 137 -14.04 4.45 -4.00
C PHE A 137 -12.88 5.46 -3.82
N LEU A 138 -11.85 5.37 -4.66
CA LEU A 138 -10.62 6.16 -4.51
C LEU A 138 -10.69 7.58 -5.10
N GLN A 139 -11.49 7.78 -6.14
CA GLN A 139 -11.61 9.06 -6.84
C GLN A 139 -12.06 10.25 -5.93
N PRO A 140 -12.97 10.06 -4.96
CA PRO A 140 -13.25 11.03 -3.89
C PRO A 140 -12.02 11.47 -3.10
N LEU A 141 -11.13 10.54 -2.74
CA LEU A 141 -9.94 10.80 -1.94
C LEU A 141 -8.92 11.61 -2.72
N VAL A 142 -8.69 11.26 -4.00
CA VAL A 142 -7.83 12.03 -4.90
C VAL A 142 -8.36 13.45 -5.07
N THR A 143 -9.68 13.61 -5.23
CA THR A 143 -10.32 14.93 -5.36
C THR A 143 -10.18 15.75 -4.07
N MET A 144 -10.33 15.10 -2.90
CA MET A 144 -10.15 15.74 -1.59
C MET A 144 -8.75 16.35 -1.45
N CYS A 145 -7.72 15.63 -1.88
CA CYS A 145 -6.33 16.11 -1.84
C CYS A 145 -6.00 17.22 -2.86
N GLY A 146 -6.91 17.58 -3.76
CA GLY A 146 -6.73 18.69 -4.68
C GLY A 146 -5.49 18.54 -5.56
N THR A 147 -4.63 19.55 -5.57
CA THR A 147 -3.36 19.56 -6.32
C THR A 147 -2.31 18.60 -5.74
N HIS A 148 -2.50 18.16 -4.50
CA HIS A 148 -1.60 17.26 -3.76
C HIS A 148 -2.02 15.78 -3.82
N GLY A 149 -3.06 15.47 -4.59
CA GLY A 149 -3.52 14.11 -4.87
C GLY A 149 -3.48 13.80 -6.36
N THR A 150 -3.05 12.59 -6.73
CA THR A 150 -3.14 12.15 -8.13
C THR A 150 -3.42 10.66 -8.24
N GLU A 151 -4.04 10.29 -9.34
CA GLU A 151 -4.12 8.91 -9.80
C GLU A 151 -3.15 8.70 -10.97
N VAL A 152 -2.46 7.56 -10.98
CA VAL A 152 -1.51 7.18 -12.02
C VAL A 152 -1.79 5.76 -12.49
N GLN A 153 -2.07 5.61 -13.78
CA GLN A 153 -2.42 4.34 -14.41
C GLN A 153 -1.23 3.42 -14.74
N LYS A 154 0.00 3.94 -14.69
CA LYS A 154 1.21 3.15 -14.99
C LYS A 154 2.28 3.45 -13.96
N GLY A 155 2.51 2.49 -13.05
CA GLY A 155 3.46 2.63 -11.95
C GLY A 155 4.87 3.02 -12.41
N GLU A 156 5.35 2.57 -13.57
CA GLU A 156 6.68 2.91 -14.10
C GLU A 156 6.90 4.43 -14.24
N ARG A 157 5.82 5.19 -14.46
CA ARG A 157 5.88 6.66 -14.54
C ARG A 157 6.16 7.30 -13.17
N VAL A 158 5.90 6.58 -12.09
CA VAL A 158 6.08 7.06 -10.71
C VAL A 158 7.52 6.87 -10.24
N PHE A 159 8.25 5.87 -10.72
CA PHE A 159 9.64 5.61 -10.31
C PHE A 159 10.68 6.03 -11.35
N GLY A 160 10.27 6.70 -12.42
CA GLY A 160 11.16 7.22 -13.46
C GLY A 160 11.68 8.63 -13.19
N LYS A 161 12.23 9.29 -14.21
CA LYS A 161 12.85 10.63 -14.17
C LYS A 161 11.92 11.82 -13.81
N PHE A 162 10.72 11.56 -13.30
CA PHE A 162 9.69 12.57 -13.01
C PHE A 162 9.34 12.62 -11.51
N ASN A 163 10.33 12.38 -10.63
CA ASN A 163 10.19 12.46 -9.17
C ASN A 163 9.68 13.81 -8.66
N SER A 164 9.88 14.89 -9.43
CA SER A 164 9.40 16.24 -9.09
C SER A 164 7.90 16.38 -8.97
N ARG A 165 7.12 15.56 -9.69
CA ARG A 165 5.68 15.58 -9.53
C ARG A 165 5.25 14.91 -8.22
N ILE A 166 5.99 13.93 -7.75
CA ILE A 166 5.63 13.11 -6.58
C ILE A 166 6.04 13.77 -5.27
N ALA A 167 7.17 14.47 -5.28
CA ALA A 167 7.64 15.25 -4.14
C ALA A 167 6.59 16.23 -3.60
N ASN A 168 5.71 16.73 -4.46
CA ASN A 168 4.70 17.72 -4.09
C ASN A 168 3.34 17.11 -3.72
N LEU A 169 3.26 15.80 -3.51
CA LEU A 169 2.00 15.08 -3.28
C LEU A 169 1.95 14.43 -1.88
N ILE A 170 0.74 14.38 -1.32
CA ILE A 170 0.44 13.65 -0.08
C ILE A 170 -0.30 12.34 -0.36
N LEU A 171 -0.90 12.17 -1.54
CA LEU A 171 -1.59 10.96 -1.95
C LEU A 171 -1.32 10.62 -3.41
N VAL A 172 -0.89 9.38 -3.66
CA VAL A 172 -0.85 8.80 -5.00
C VAL A 172 -1.65 7.50 -4.99
N VAL A 173 -2.63 7.42 -5.90
CA VAL A 173 -3.32 6.18 -6.25
C VAL A 173 -2.63 5.59 -7.48
N LEU A 174 -2.13 4.36 -7.37
CA LEU A 174 -1.49 3.61 -8.44
C LEU A 174 -2.47 2.56 -8.95
N GLU A 175 -3.04 2.77 -10.14
CA GLU A 175 -3.84 1.73 -10.80
C GLU A 175 -2.94 0.74 -11.55
N GLU A 176 -3.38 -0.51 -11.60
CA GLU A 176 -2.67 -1.63 -12.25
C GLU A 176 -1.21 -1.72 -11.82
N ALA A 177 -1.02 -1.64 -10.50
CA ALA A 177 0.29 -1.48 -9.91
C ALA A 177 1.19 -2.70 -10.16
N PHE A 178 1.98 -2.64 -11.24
CA PHE A 178 3.41 -2.97 -11.32
C PHE A 178 3.90 -4.35 -11.82
N ALA A 179 3.71 -4.77 -13.08
CA ALA A 179 4.43 -5.95 -13.62
C ALA A 179 5.94 -5.66 -13.86
N GLY A 180 6.64 -5.17 -12.85
CA GLY A 180 7.96 -4.58 -12.99
C GLY A 180 9.09 -5.37 -12.34
N SER A 181 10.31 -4.99 -12.72
CA SER A 181 11.55 -5.59 -12.24
C SER A 181 11.71 -5.52 -10.71
N ASN A 182 12.63 -6.32 -10.18
CA ASN A 182 13.00 -6.28 -8.75
C ASN A 182 13.33 -4.85 -8.29
N ASP A 183 13.97 -4.05 -9.15
CA ASP A 183 14.41 -2.69 -8.82
C ASP A 183 13.23 -1.77 -8.53
N ALA A 184 12.19 -1.84 -9.34
CA ALA A 184 11.03 -0.98 -9.15
C ALA A 184 10.20 -1.38 -7.91
N THR A 185 10.16 -2.68 -7.58
CA THR A 185 9.60 -3.13 -6.30
C THR A 185 10.39 -2.57 -5.12
N ASN A 186 11.72 -2.56 -5.21
CA ASN A 186 12.58 -1.98 -4.18
C ASN A 186 12.39 -0.45 -4.06
N SER A 187 12.27 0.26 -5.18
CA SER A 187 11.98 1.70 -5.18
C SER A 187 10.62 2.02 -4.55
N LEU A 188 9.58 1.24 -4.86
CA LEU A 188 8.27 1.37 -4.21
C LEU A 188 8.38 1.15 -2.70
N LYS A 189 9.06 0.08 -2.30
CA LYS A 189 9.32 -0.26 -0.90
C LYS A 189 10.04 0.88 -0.15
N ASN A 190 11.03 1.50 -0.78
CA ASN A 190 11.74 2.65 -0.23
C ASN A 190 10.84 3.89 -0.15
N LEU A 191 10.05 4.17 -1.18
CA LEU A 191 9.13 5.31 -1.21
C LEU A 191 8.06 5.26 -0.10
N ILE A 192 7.64 4.04 0.27
CA ILE A 192 6.70 3.81 1.38
C ILE A 192 7.33 4.17 2.73
N THR A 193 8.60 3.86 2.96
CA THR A 193 9.21 3.98 4.30
C THR A 193 10.13 5.17 4.49
N SER A 194 10.60 5.80 3.41
CA SER A 194 11.54 6.91 3.50
C SER A 194 10.85 8.22 3.86
N TYR A 195 11.35 8.90 4.90
CA TYR A 195 10.91 10.24 5.28
C TYR A 195 11.49 11.33 4.39
N ILE A 196 12.58 11.03 3.68
CA ILE A 196 13.26 11.95 2.76
C ILE A 196 13.25 11.32 1.36
N MET A 197 13.10 12.13 0.32
CA MET A 197 13.26 11.68 -1.06
C MET A 197 14.22 12.58 -1.83
N GLU A 198 14.94 11.96 -2.75
CA GLU A 198 15.84 12.68 -3.65
C GLU A 198 15.06 13.21 -4.86
N LEU A 199 15.10 14.52 -5.02
CA LEU A 199 14.41 15.27 -6.05
C LEU A 199 15.42 15.71 -7.12
N GLU A 200 15.45 14.95 -8.22
CA GLU A 200 16.19 15.33 -9.42
C GLU A 200 15.36 16.27 -10.29
N LYS A 201 15.84 17.51 -10.49
CA LYS A 201 15.29 18.45 -11.48
C LYS A 201 16.21 18.52 -12.69
N LYS A 202 15.64 18.60 -13.90
CA LYS A 202 16.44 18.65 -15.13
C LYS A 202 17.36 19.88 -15.13
N GLY A 203 18.67 19.65 -15.12
CA GLY A 203 19.68 20.71 -15.17
C GLY A 203 20.01 21.36 -13.83
N ILE A 204 19.61 20.76 -12.71
CA ILE A 204 19.97 21.15 -11.35
C ILE A 204 20.44 19.89 -10.62
N ASP A 205 21.36 20.04 -9.67
CA ASP A 205 21.76 18.94 -8.78
C ASP A 205 20.55 18.41 -7.99
N ALA A 206 20.62 17.13 -7.64
CA ALA A 206 19.59 16.51 -6.83
C ALA A 206 19.53 17.15 -5.45
N ILE A 207 18.31 17.40 -4.96
CA ILE A 207 18.07 17.95 -3.63
C ILE A 207 17.27 16.97 -2.78
N GLU A 208 17.51 16.94 -1.48
CA GLU A 208 16.70 16.16 -0.54
C GLU A 208 15.47 16.98 -0.13
N VAL A 209 14.30 16.34 -0.13
CA VAL A 209 13.03 16.94 0.30
C VAL A 209 12.26 16.00 1.21
N GLU A 210 11.41 16.54 2.07
CA GLU A 210 10.55 15.73 2.93
C GLU A 210 9.48 14.98 2.12
N ASN A 211 9.16 13.77 2.58
CA ASN A 211 8.25 12.85 1.90
C ASN A 211 6.99 12.60 2.75
N TYR A 212 5.90 13.25 2.40
CA TYR A 212 4.60 13.11 3.06
C TYR A 212 3.67 12.07 2.39
N LEU A 213 4.20 11.35 1.40
CA LEU A 213 3.40 10.58 0.47
C LEU A 213 2.73 9.37 1.10
N ARG A 214 1.45 9.19 0.78
CA ARG A 214 0.66 7.98 1.01
C ARG A 214 0.39 7.29 -0.31
N LEU A 215 0.49 5.97 -0.30
CA LEU A 215 0.27 5.15 -1.49
C LEU A 215 -0.94 4.25 -1.30
N ILE A 216 -1.83 4.26 -2.30
CA ILE A 216 -2.89 3.27 -2.44
C ILE A 216 -2.72 2.61 -3.80
N LEU A 217 -2.53 1.30 -3.81
CA LEU A 217 -2.31 0.50 -5.01
C LEU A 217 -3.57 -0.26 -5.34
N THR A 218 -3.97 -0.31 -6.61
CA THR A 218 -5.00 -1.23 -7.07
C THR A 218 -4.40 -2.23 -8.04
N THR A 219 -4.81 -3.49 -7.91
CA THR A 219 -4.37 -4.58 -8.80
C THR A 219 -5.54 -5.47 -9.16
N ASN A 220 -5.54 -5.95 -10.40
CA ASN A 220 -6.45 -6.99 -10.88
C ASN A 220 -5.77 -8.35 -11.05
N GLN A 221 -4.46 -8.44 -10.81
CA GLN A 221 -3.70 -9.68 -10.97
C GLN A 221 -3.14 -10.15 -9.63
N VAL A 222 -3.25 -11.45 -9.45
CA VAL A 222 -2.63 -12.21 -8.37
C VAL A 222 -1.12 -12.17 -8.63
N ASN A 223 -0.37 -11.37 -7.87
CA ASN A 223 1.12 -11.34 -7.80
C ASN A 223 1.87 -10.29 -8.62
N ILE A 224 1.37 -9.05 -8.63
CA ILE A 224 2.09 -7.97 -9.30
C ILE A 224 3.28 -7.43 -8.47
N ILE A 225 3.14 -7.33 -7.14
CA ILE A 225 4.20 -6.88 -6.24
C ILE A 225 4.93 -8.09 -5.66
N LYS A 226 6.27 -8.10 -5.75
CA LYS A 226 7.08 -9.16 -5.13
C LYS A 226 7.03 -9.05 -3.60
N ILE A 227 6.29 -9.95 -2.98
CA ILE A 227 6.12 -10.06 -1.54
C ILE A 227 7.10 -11.10 -1.02
N ASP A 228 8.05 -10.65 -0.19
CA ASP A 228 8.93 -11.54 0.55
C ASP A 228 8.27 -11.97 1.87
N SER A 229 8.79 -13.02 2.51
CA SER A 229 8.25 -13.53 3.78
C SER A 229 8.23 -12.48 4.89
N THR A 230 9.17 -11.53 4.87
CA THR A 230 9.32 -10.48 5.88
C THR A 230 8.48 -9.23 5.61
N GLU A 231 7.71 -9.22 4.52
CA GLU A 231 7.00 -8.02 4.08
C GLU A 231 5.91 -7.61 5.08
N ARG A 232 5.87 -6.32 5.41
CA ARG A 232 4.96 -5.74 6.42
C ARG A 232 4.45 -4.34 6.05
N ARG A 233 4.86 -3.80 4.91
CA ARG A 233 4.57 -2.43 4.46
C ARG A 233 3.29 -2.34 3.63
N TYR A 234 2.52 -3.42 3.52
CA TYR A 234 1.30 -3.46 2.74
C TYR A 234 0.12 -3.87 3.61
N PHE A 235 -0.91 -3.03 3.65
CA PHE A 235 -2.22 -3.40 4.13
C PHE A 235 -3.02 -3.97 2.97
N TYR A 236 -3.07 -5.30 2.88
CA TYR A 236 -3.56 -6.01 1.70
C TYR A 236 -5.03 -6.39 1.85
N LEU A 237 -5.91 -5.78 1.05
CA LEU A 237 -7.36 -5.96 1.08
C LEU A 237 -7.83 -6.74 -0.15
N LYS A 238 -8.44 -7.90 0.07
CA LYS A 238 -9.20 -8.63 -0.96
C LYS A 238 -10.58 -7.99 -1.09
N VAL A 239 -10.79 -7.27 -2.19
CA VAL A 239 -12.05 -6.58 -2.50
C VAL A 239 -13.08 -7.61 -2.95
N SER A 240 -14.30 -7.49 -2.42
CA SER A 240 -15.39 -8.41 -2.71
C SER A 240 -15.93 -8.24 -4.13
N ALA A 241 -16.15 -9.37 -4.81
CA ALA A 241 -16.86 -9.41 -6.09
C ALA A 241 -18.38 -9.59 -5.91
N SER A 242 -18.92 -9.52 -4.68
CA SER A 242 -20.33 -9.85 -4.38
C SER A 242 -21.36 -8.95 -5.08
N LYS A 243 -20.96 -7.78 -5.58
CA LYS A 243 -21.81 -6.85 -6.34
C LYS A 243 -21.39 -6.71 -7.80
N LEU A 244 -20.50 -7.57 -8.30
CA LEU A 244 -20.11 -7.60 -9.70
C LEU A 244 -21.36 -7.71 -10.59
N ASN A 245 -21.43 -6.91 -11.66
CA ASN A 245 -22.56 -6.83 -12.58
C ASN A 245 -23.92 -6.44 -11.96
N ASN A 246 -23.95 -5.97 -10.71
CA ASN A 246 -25.17 -5.44 -10.10
C ASN A 246 -25.39 -3.99 -10.54
N THR A 247 -26.17 -3.81 -11.60
CA THR A 247 -26.44 -2.48 -12.19
C THR A 247 -27.05 -1.52 -11.18
N GLU A 248 -28.08 -1.93 -10.45
CA GLU A 248 -28.79 -1.08 -9.48
C GLU A 248 -27.86 -0.58 -8.35
N TYR A 249 -27.00 -1.47 -7.86
CA TYR A 249 -25.99 -1.13 -6.85
C TYR A 249 -25.03 -0.06 -7.37
N PHE A 250 -24.48 -0.25 -8.57
CA PHE A 250 -23.53 0.69 -9.15
C PHE A 250 -24.18 1.99 -9.61
N GLU A 251 -25.44 1.97 -10.03
CA GLU A 251 -26.21 3.19 -10.29
C GLU A 251 -26.38 4.01 -9.00
N THR A 252 -26.75 3.35 -7.89
CA THR A 252 -26.85 3.99 -6.56
C THR A 252 -25.50 4.55 -6.11
N LEU A 253 -24.41 3.81 -6.31
CA LEU A 253 -23.07 4.24 -5.96
C LEU A 253 -22.60 5.41 -6.83
N ASN A 254 -22.85 5.38 -8.13
CA ASN A 254 -22.51 6.47 -9.06
C ASN A 254 -23.37 7.72 -8.82
N PHE A 255 -24.61 7.57 -8.34
CA PHE A 255 -25.43 8.68 -7.89
C PHE A 255 -24.90 9.28 -6.58
N THR A 256 -24.42 8.42 -5.68
CA THR A 256 -23.79 8.80 -4.41
C THR A 256 -22.49 9.58 -4.63
N ILE A 257 -21.67 9.12 -5.58
CA ILE A 257 -20.37 9.68 -5.96
C ILE A 257 -20.50 10.24 -7.39
N PRO A 258 -21.19 11.38 -7.54
CA PRO A 258 -21.47 11.90 -8.87
C PRO A 258 -20.17 12.35 -9.53
N LYS A 259 -20.01 12.05 -10.81
CA LYS A 259 -18.85 12.49 -11.60
C LYS A 259 -18.91 14.01 -11.84
N ARG A 260 -17.74 14.67 -11.99
CA ARG A 260 -17.57 16.10 -12.35
C ARG A 260 -17.93 17.08 -11.22
N LYS A 261 -18.40 18.31 -11.50
CA LYS A 261 -18.54 19.41 -10.53
C LYS A 261 -19.45 19.09 -9.32
N SER A 262 -20.46 18.24 -9.48
CA SER A 262 -21.34 17.78 -8.39
C SER A 262 -20.61 16.91 -7.34
N HIS A 263 -19.46 16.35 -7.71
CA HIS A 263 -18.58 15.58 -6.83
C HIS A 263 -18.10 16.38 -5.63
N ILE A 264 -17.87 17.70 -5.79
CA ILE A 264 -17.25 18.55 -4.77
C ILE A 264 -18.07 18.58 -3.49
N LYS A 265 -19.41 18.63 -3.58
CA LYS A 265 -20.28 18.65 -2.39
C LYS A 265 -20.18 17.35 -1.59
N PHE A 266 -20.16 16.20 -2.27
CA PHE A 266 -19.97 14.91 -1.61
C PHE A 266 -18.57 14.81 -0.99
N VAL A 267 -17.53 15.18 -1.74
CA VAL A 267 -16.14 15.15 -1.25
C VAL A 267 -15.96 16.09 -0.05
N SER A 268 -16.66 17.23 0.00
CA SER A 268 -16.68 18.15 1.16
C SER A 268 -17.28 17.50 2.41
N LYS A 269 -18.34 16.69 2.25
CA LYS A 269 -18.92 15.89 3.35
C LYS A 269 -17.97 14.78 3.81
N LEU A 270 -17.35 14.08 2.87
CA LEU A 270 -16.37 13.04 3.17
C LEU A 270 -15.15 13.63 3.91
N SER A 271 -14.66 14.78 3.46
CA SER A 271 -13.58 15.54 4.12
C SER A 271 -13.96 15.89 5.56
N TYR A 272 -15.17 16.42 5.77
CA TYR A 272 -15.67 16.70 7.12
C TYR A 272 -15.74 15.43 7.98
N PHE A 273 -16.27 14.33 7.45
CA PHE A 273 -16.34 13.05 8.16
C PHE A 273 -14.94 12.57 8.57
N LEU A 274 -13.99 12.51 7.64
CA LEU A 274 -12.62 12.02 7.91
C LEU A 274 -11.86 12.95 8.87
N LYS A 275 -12.10 14.26 8.81
CA LYS A 275 -11.52 15.23 9.75
C LYS A 275 -11.98 15.00 11.19
N ASN A 276 -13.23 14.58 11.38
CA ASN A 276 -13.83 14.35 12.70
C ASN A 276 -13.81 12.88 13.12
N TYR A 277 -13.34 11.97 12.26
CA TYR A 277 -13.26 10.55 12.58
C TYR A 277 -12.30 10.31 13.76
N PRO A 278 -12.72 9.58 14.80
CA PRO A 278 -11.92 9.43 16.00
C PRO A 278 -10.65 8.60 15.73
N LEU A 279 -9.50 9.23 15.89
CA LEU A 279 -8.21 8.55 15.91
C LEU A 279 -7.78 8.26 17.36
N PRO A 280 -7.19 7.09 17.64
CA PRO A 280 -6.51 6.87 18.92
C PRO A 280 -5.48 7.98 19.20
N PRO A 281 -5.33 8.43 20.47
CA PRO A 281 -4.45 9.58 20.81
C PRO A 281 -3.00 9.48 20.31
N LYS A 282 -2.50 8.25 20.13
CA LYS A 282 -1.16 7.95 19.59
C LYS A 282 -1.22 7.08 18.34
N TYR A 283 -2.26 7.25 17.52
CA TYR A 283 -2.33 6.54 16.25
C TYR A 283 -1.14 6.94 15.37
N ILE A 284 -0.32 5.95 15.06
CA ILE A 284 0.87 6.08 14.23
C ILE A 284 0.77 4.96 13.18
N PRO A 285 0.47 5.28 11.90
CA PRO A 285 0.26 4.29 10.84
C PRO A 285 1.60 3.68 10.36
N LYS A 286 2.23 2.89 11.24
CA LYS A 286 3.52 2.22 10.98
C LYS A 286 3.38 0.74 10.66
N ASN A 287 2.44 0.06 11.32
CA ASN A 287 2.23 -1.36 11.18
C ASN A 287 0.76 -1.60 10.84
N PRO A 288 0.44 -1.99 9.60
CA PRO A 288 -0.92 -2.38 9.25
C PRO A 288 -1.26 -3.75 9.85
N PRO A 289 -2.55 -4.11 9.94
CA PRO A 289 -2.99 -5.46 10.24
C PRO A 289 -2.35 -6.48 9.31
N ASN A 290 -1.90 -7.59 9.86
CA ASN A 290 -1.36 -8.70 9.08
C ASN A 290 -2.51 -9.50 8.47
N THR A 291 -2.92 -9.14 7.25
CA THR A 291 -4.12 -9.73 6.65
C THR A 291 -3.85 -11.15 6.16
N LYS A 292 -4.87 -12.02 6.21
CA LYS A 292 -4.83 -13.35 5.61
C LYS A 292 -4.40 -13.30 4.14
N THR A 293 -4.85 -12.30 3.40
CA THR A 293 -4.47 -12.08 2.00
C THR A 293 -2.96 -11.84 1.86
N LEU A 294 -2.35 -10.96 2.68
CA LEU A 294 -0.90 -10.78 2.68
C LEU A 294 -0.17 -12.09 3.06
N GLY A 295 -0.69 -12.81 4.05
CA GLY A 295 -0.19 -14.14 4.44
C GLY A 295 -0.16 -15.12 3.28
N MET A 296 -1.27 -15.23 2.52
CA MET A 296 -1.35 -16.09 1.33
C MET A 296 -0.34 -15.68 0.26
N LYS A 297 -0.15 -14.37 0.01
CA LYS A 297 0.89 -13.89 -0.92
C LYS A 297 2.31 -14.23 -0.47
N LYS A 298 2.58 -14.21 0.84
CA LYS A 298 3.86 -14.68 1.38
C LYS A 298 4.03 -16.18 1.13
N LEU A 299 2.98 -16.98 1.35
CA LEU A 299 2.98 -18.43 1.10
C LEU A 299 3.30 -18.77 -0.37
N ASP A 300 2.73 -18.04 -1.33
CA ASP A 300 3.00 -18.23 -2.76
C ASP A 300 4.48 -18.00 -3.11
N ASN A 301 5.14 -17.08 -2.41
CA ASN A 301 6.55 -16.71 -2.62
C ASN A 301 7.53 -17.44 -1.70
N LEU A 302 7.06 -18.36 -0.86
CA LEU A 302 7.93 -19.15 0.01
C LEU A 302 8.90 -20.03 -0.79
N SER A 303 10.08 -20.23 -0.22
CA SER A 303 11.03 -21.21 -0.75
C SER A 303 10.45 -22.63 -0.63
N PRO A 304 10.92 -23.60 -1.46
CA PRO A 304 10.42 -24.97 -1.43
C PRO A 304 10.44 -25.61 -0.04
N GLU A 305 11.44 -25.29 0.78
CA GLU A 305 11.59 -25.80 2.15
C GLU A 305 10.49 -25.27 3.07
N HIS A 306 10.18 -23.97 2.98
CA HIS A 306 9.13 -23.37 3.80
C HIS A 306 7.75 -23.86 3.34
N LYS A 307 7.53 -24.02 2.03
CA LYS A 307 6.29 -24.61 1.49
C LYS A 307 6.10 -26.06 1.94
N PHE A 308 7.19 -26.83 2.01
CA PHE A 308 7.17 -28.19 2.52
C PHE A 308 6.74 -28.23 4.00
N ILE A 309 7.37 -27.42 4.86
CA ILE A 309 7.03 -27.36 6.29
C ILE A 309 5.60 -26.83 6.49
N TYR A 310 5.19 -25.79 5.74
CA TYR A 310 3.80 -25.31 5.77
C TYR A 310 2.82 -26.43 5.44
N ARG A 311 3.10 -27.19 4.37
CA ARG A 311 2.25 -28.33 3.97
C ARG A 311 2.22 -29.42 5.03
N MET A 312 3.36 -29.74 5.66
CA MET A 312 3.42 -30.70 6.77
C MET A 312 2.51 -30.26 7.93
N LEU A 313 2.66 -29.00 8.37
CA LEU A 313 1.86 -28.42 9.45
C LEU A 313 0.37 -28.32 9.11
N TYR A 314 0.05 -28.03 7.84
CA TYR A 314 -1.32 -27.98 7.34
C TYR A 314 -1.94 -29.39 7.27
N SER A 315 -1.19 -30.37 6.77
CA SER A 315 -1.65 -31.75 6.55
C SER A 315 -1.80 -32.60 7.81
N GLY A 316 -1.39 -32.10 8.98
CA GLY A 316 -1.49 -32.77 10.29
C GLY A 316 -2.92 -33.12 10.75
N SER A 317 -3.92 -33.06 9.86
CA SER A 317 -5.32 -33.37 10.14
C SER A 317 -6.12 -33.96 8.96
N ASN A 318 -5.50 -34.29 7.81
CA ASN A 318 -6.24 -35.03 6.76
C ASN A 318 -5.34 -35.82 5.79
N THR A 319 -5.36 -37.14 5.95
CA THR A 319 -4.74 -38.15 5.10
C THR A 319 -5.56 -38.39 3.83
N SER A 320 -5.20 -37.76 2.71
CA SER A 320 -5.67 -38.23 1.39
C SER A 320 -4.78 -37.89 0.19
N ALA A 321 -3.83 -36.95 0.32
CA ALA A 321 -2.91 -36.60 -0.77
C ALA A 321 -1.62 -37.45 -0.83
N PHE A 322 -1.28 -38.12 0.27
CA PHE A 322 -0.19 -39.08 0.40
C PHE A 322 -0.82 -40.27 1.11
N GLY A 323 -0.88 -41.45 0.48
CA GLY A 323 -1.65 -42.60 0.98
C GLY A 323 -1.44 -42.84 2.47
N SER A 324 -2.54 -42.90 3.23
CA SER A 324 -2.64 -43.24 4.66
C SER A 324 -1.32 -43.19 5.46
N PHE A 325 -0.69 -42.02 5.55
CA PHE A 325 0.47 -41.85 6.41
C PHE A 325 -0.02 -41.31 7.75
N ASP A 326 -0.12 -42.20 8.73
CA ASP A 326 -0.42 -41.84 10.11
C ASP A 326 0.85 -41.15 10.66
N TRP A 327 0.82 -39.82 10.76
CA TRP A 327 1.99 -39.03 11.14
C TRP A 327 2.40 -39.39 12.57
N GLN A 328 3.46 -40.20 12.70
CA GLN A 328 4.00 -40.54 14.02
C GLN A 328 4.49 -39.27 14.73
N GLU A 329 4.47 -39.29 16.07
CA GLU A 329 4.98 -38.18 16.91
C GLU A 329 6.44 -37.80 16.60
N ARG A 330 7.17 -38.63 15.84
CA ARG A 330 8.55 -38.42 15.41
C ARG A 330 8.77 -38.85 13.96
N VAL A 331 9.52 -38.04 13.20
CA VAL A 331 9.95 -38.36 11.83
C VAL A 331 11.48 -38.33 11.74
N SER A 332 12.08 -39.36 11.14
CA SER A 332 13.53 -39.44 10.93
C SER A 332 14.02 -38.62 9.72
N ASN A 333 15.30 -38.26 9.68
CA ASN A 333 15.90 -37.61 8.50
C ASN A 333 15.63 -38.36 7.17
N LYS A 334 15.69 -39.71 7.19
CA LYS A 334 15.47 -40.52 5.98
C LYS A 334 14.02 -40.48 5.51
N GLU A 335 13.06 -40.42 6.43
CA GLU A 335 11.65 -40.26 6.10
C GLU A 335 11.35 -38.84 5.61
N LEU A 336 11.97 -37.81 6.21
CA LEU A 336 11.89 -36.44 5.70
C LEU A 336 12.42 -36.31 4.27
N GLU A 337 13.50 -37.02 3.92
CA GLU A 337 14.02 -37.09 2.55
C GLU A 337 12.98 -37.62 1.56
N VAL A 338 12.34 -38.74 1.92
CA VAL A 338 11.31 -39.38 1.08
C VAL A 338 10.11 -38.44 0.89
N LEU A 339 9.60 -37.87 1.98
CA LEU A 339 8.46 -36.95 1.97
C LEU A 339 8.75 -35.70 1.14
N TYR A 340 9.97 -35.14 1.25
CA TYR A 340 10.36 -33.97 0.47
C TYR A 340 10.48 -34.30 -1.03
N GLU A 341 11.00 -35.46 -1.40
CA GLU A 341 11.06 -35.88 -2.80
C GLU A 341 9.66 -36.15 -3.38
N GLU A 342 8.73 -36.71 -2.60
CA GLU A 342 7.32 -36.81 -3.01
C GLU A 342 6.65 -35.45 -3.19
N PHE A 343 6.89 -34.52 -2.25
CA PHE A 343 6.43 -33.14 -2.37
C PHE A 343 6.96 -32.46 -3.65
N LYS A 344 8.26 -32.64 -3.97
CA LYS A 344 8.88 -32.15 -5.22
C LYS A 344 8.25 -32.77 -6.46
N LYS A 345 7.96 -34.07 -6.47
CA LYS A 345 7.25 -34.73 -7.58
C LYS A 345 5.87 -34.11 -7.81
N GLY A 346 5.17 -33.74 -6.73
CA GLY A 346 3.91 -33.00 -6.79
C GLY A 346 4.05 -31.58 -7.37
N LEU A 347 5.09 -30.84 -6.97
CA LEU A 347 5.38 -29.49 -7.49
C LEU A 347 5.73 -29.49 -8.99
N ARG A 348 6.47 -30.51 -9.46
CA ARG A 348 6.89 -30.65 -10.87
C ARG A 348 5.72 -30.78 -11.87
N LYS A 349 4.50 -31.10 -11.41
CA LYS A 349 3.30 -31.09 -12.26
C LYS A 349 2.76 -29.68 -12.56
N HIS A 350 3.19 -28.63 -11.85
CA HIS A 350 2.56 -27.31 -11.94
C HIS A 350 3.47 -26.10 -12.23
N THR A 351 4.82 -26.16 -12.09
CA THR A 351 5.72 -25.09 -12.60
C THR A 351 7.20 -25.56 -12.71
N LEU A 352 7.94 -25.08 -13.72
CA LEU A 352 9.36 -25.40 -14.02
C LEU A 352 10.34 -24.67 -13.09
N ASP A 353 11.31 -25.37 -12.48
CA ASP A 353 12.73 -25.35 -12.90
C ASP A 353 13.57 -26.48 -12.24
N LYS A 354 14.70 -26.79 -12.87
CA LYS A 354 15.61 -27.94 -12.64
C LYS A 354 16.52 -27.78 -11.41
N GLU A 355 16.90 -28.93 -10.84
CA GLU A 355 18.18 -29.17 -10.14
C GLU A 355 18.56 -28.36 -8.88
N SER A 356 17.65 -28.15 -7.93
CA SER A 356 18.08 -27.93 -6.53
C SER A 356 18.25 -29.29 -5.82
N GLN A 357 19.49 -29.60 -5.43
CA GLN A 357 19.78 -30.68 -4.47
C GLN A 357 18.95 -30.48 -3.19
N LEU A 358 18.53 -31.59 -2.57
CA LEU A 358 17.86 -31.63 -1.27
C LEU A 358 18.59 -30.73 -0.25
N PRO A 359 17.98 -29.63 0.21
CA PRO A 359 18.58 -28.77 1.22
C PRO A 359 18.13 -29.28 2.60
N LEU A 360 18.40 -30.55 2.90
CA LEU A 360 18.11 -31.17 4.20
C LEU A 360 18.70 -30.37 5.36
N ARG A 361 19.84 -29.73 5.11
CA ARG A 361 20.46 -28.79 6.05
C ARG A 361 19.54 -27.59 6.34
N SER A 362 18.93 -27.00 5.32
CA SER A 362 17.99 -25.88 5.48
C SER A 362 16.70 -26.29 6.18
N ILE A 363 16.16 -27.47 5.83
CA ILE A 363 14.99 -28.05 6.51
C ILE A 363 15.33 -28.32 7.97
N GLY A 364 16.45 -28.98 8.27
CA GLY A 364 16.91 -29.26 9.64
C GLY A 364 17.14 -27.99 10.47
N ILE A 365 17.73 -26.94 9.88
CA ILE A 365 17.86 -25.62 10.53
C ILE A 365 16.47 -25.05 10.89
N MET A 366 15.50 -25.13 9.98
CA MET A 366 14.15 -24.64 10.24
C MET A 366 13.42 -25.44 11.31
N LEU A 367 13.46 -26.77 11.26
CA LEU A 367 12.86 -27.64 12.27
C LEU A 367 13.46 -27.35 13.66
N THR A 368 14.79 -27.15 13.72
CA THR A 368 15.48 -26.73 14.94
C THR A 368 14.99 -25.36 15.44
N ARG A 369 14.84 -24.36 14.55
CA ARG A 369 14.29 -23.03 14.91
C ARG A 369 12.86 -23.11 15.42
N LEU A 370 12.04 -23.97 14.83
CA LEU A 370 10.70 -24.28 15.30
C LEU A 370 10.71 -24.95 16.67
N GLY A 371 11.86 -25.39 17.19
CA GLY A 371 11.94 -26.11 18.45
C GLY A 371 11.41 -27.53 18.35
N MET A 372 11.28 -28.04 17.11
CA MET A 372 11.10 -29.47 16.85
C MET A 372 12.45 -30.11 17.16
N ALA A 373 12.67 -30.43 18.44
CA ALA A 373 13.96 -30.80 18.98
C ALA A 373 14.55 -32.03 18.27
N ASN A 374 15.88 -32.01 18.10
CA ASN A 374 16.67 -33.15 17.66
C ASN A 374 16.86 -34.11 18.83
N ASN A 375 16.33 -35.32 18.75
CA ASN A 375 16.85 -36.42 19.56
C ASN A 375 17.73 -37.31 18.69
N VAL A 376 18.94 -37.59 19.17
CA VAL A 376 19.82 -38.59 18.57
C VAL A 376 19.44 -39.95 19.15
N SER A 377 18.73 -40.77 18.38
CA SER A 377 18.53 -42.17 18.74
C SER A 377 19.72 -43.01 18.25
N LYS A 378 20.31 -43.81 19.15
CA LYS A 378 21.30 -44.83 18.79
C LYS A 378 20.58 -46.13 18.52
N SER A 379 20.41 -46.50 17.25
CA SER A 379 20.02 -47.88 16.91
C SER A 379 21.28 -48.72 16.66
N GLY A 380 21.22 -50.00 17.06
CA GLY A 380 22.36 -50.90 17.09
C GLY A 380 23.06 -51.02 15.74
N ARG A 381 24.40 -50.88 15.76
CA ARG A 381 25.32 -50.99 14.62
C ARG A 381 24.90 -50.19 13.37
N SER A 382 24.65 -48.89 13.46
CA SER A 382 25.14 -47.83 12.52
C SER A 382 24.31 -46.54 12.56
N ARG A 383 25.02 -45.41 12.53
CA ARG A 383 24.62 -44.00 12.36
C ARG A 383 23.57 -43.41 13.32
N GLU A 384 23.92 -42.24 13.87
CA GLU A 384 23.03 -41.35 14.62
C GLU A 384 21.84 -40.91 13.74
N MET A 385 20.61 -41.19 14.17
CA MET A 385 19.40 -40.70 13.50
C MET A 385 18.80 -39.52 14.28
N LEU A 386 18.50 -38.44 13.57
CA LEU A 386 17.76 -37.29 14.09
C LEU A 386 16.26 -37.52 13.89
N GLU A 387 15.48 -37.34 14.95
CA GLU A 387 14.02 -37.46 15.00
C GLU A 387 13.37 -36.11 15.36
N TYR A 388 12.25 -35.73 14.71
CA TYR A 388 11.54 -34.45 14.91
C TYR A 388 10.05 -34.63 15.26
N LYS A 389 9.53 -33.89 16.27
CA LYS A 389 8.09 -33.79 16.63
C LYS A 389 7.44 -32.59 15.94
N ILE A 390 6.29 -32.76 15.29
CA ILE A 390 5.70 -31.77 14.34
C ILE A 390 4.33 -31.15 14.75
N PRO A 391 3.40 -31.78 15.49
CA PRO A 391 2.00 -31.32 15.51
C PRO A 391 1.66 -29.96 16.16
N GLU A 392 2.54 -29.33 16.94
CA GLU A 392 2.16 -28.18 17.81
C GLU A 392 2.79 -26.83 17.40
N TYR A 393 3.40 -26.75 16.21
CA TYR A 393 4.28 -25.61 15.86
C TYR A 393 3.69 -24.61 14.87
N LYS A 394 2.37 -24.65 14.59
CA LYS A 394 1.68 -23.72 13.67
C LYS A 394 1.91 -22.26 14.06
N ASN A 395 1.66 -21.91 15.33
CA ASN A 395 1.84 -20.53 15.82
C ASN A 395 3.28 -20.06 15.67
N LYS A 396 4.25 -20.90 16.06
CA LYS A 396 5.66 -20.56 15.95
C LYS A 396 6.15 -20.46 14.49
N PHE A 397 5.57 -21.24 13.59
CA PHE A 397 5.80 -21.11 12.16
C PHE A 397 5.25 -19.78 11.62
N CYS A 398 4.04 -19.39 12.05
CA CYS A 398 3.48 -18.08 11.73
C CYS A 398 4.36 -16.95 12.25
N ASP A 399 4.83 -17.01 13.50
CA ASP A 399 5.68 -15.99 14.11
C ASP A 399 7.01 -15.82 13.34
N ILE A 400 7.67 -16.93 12.98
CA ILE A 400 8.96 -16.89 12.24
C ILE A 400 8.79 -16.25 10.86
N LEU A 401 7.65 -16.46 10.20
CA LEU A 401 7.39 -15.97 8.85
C LEU A 401 6.52 -14.72 8.80
N GLY A 402 6.15 -14.17 9.96
CA GLY A 402 5.20 -13.05 10.05
C GLY A 402 3.91 -13.33 9.29
N LEU A 403 3.38 -14.55 9.37
CA LEU A 403 2.08 -14.93 8.83
C LEU A 403 1.00 -14.69 9.89
N PRO A 404 -0.27 -14.44 9.48
CA PRO A 404 -1.35 -14.30 10.43
C PRO A 404 -1.69 -15.66 11.07
N SER A 405 -2.24 -15.63 12.28
CA SER A 405 -2.53 -16.84 13.07
C SER A 405 -3.62 -17.72 12.44
N ASP A 406 -4.57 -17.10 11.72
CA ASP A 406 -5.69 -17.74 11.04
C ASP A 406 -5.33 -18.30 9.65
N ILE A 407 -4.05 -18.24 9.24
CA ILE A 407 -3.60 -18.68 7.90
C ILE A 407 -3.87 -20.18 7.65
N PHE A 408 -3.95 -20.98 8.73
CA PHE A 408 -4.24 -22.41 8.67
C PHE A 408 -5.74 -22.75 8.74
N GLU A 409 -6.61 -21.76 8.97
CA GLU A 409 -8.05 -21.97 9.01
C GLU A 409 -8.58 -21.98 7.57
N CYS A 410 -9.18 -23.09 7.12
CA CYS A 410 -9.86 -23.11 5.83
C CYS A 410 -10.97 -22.06 5.83
N ASN A 411 -11.02 -21.21 4.81
CA ASN A 411 -12.30 -20.59 4.47
C ASN A 411 -13.20 -21.71 3.98
N SER A 412 -14.35 -21.91 4.63
CA SER A 412 -15.34 -22.91 4.23
C SER A 412 -16.06 -22.58 2.90
N ASN A 413 -15.48 -21.73 2.05
CA ASN A 413 -16.11 -21.14 0.86
C ASN A 413 -15.20 -21.04 -0.38
N ASP A 414 -14.05 -21.74 -0.43
CA ASP A 414 -13.29 -21.90 -1.68
C ASP A 414 -13.60 -23.24 -2.36
#